data_AF-A0A1G0ZN47-F1
#
_entry.id   AF-A0A1G0ZN47-F1
#
_cell.length_a   1.000
_cell.length_b   1.000
_cell.length_c   1.000
_cell.angle_alpha   90.00
_cell.angle_beta   90.00
_cell.angle_gamma   90.00
#
_symmetry.space_group_name_H-M   'P 1'
#
loop_
_entity.id
_entity.type
_entity.pdbx_description
1 polymer ?
#
loop_
_entity_poly.entity_id
_entity_poly.type
_entity_poly.pdbx_seq_one_letter_code
_entity_poly.pdbx_strand_id
1 'polypeptide(L)'
;MMAWFRLPEVTIDLMARRTAENDCFYRGVVDEFYRDATRPHPKLRVVGALERGVALCPLPATHMAYLAGLEPAGRRNVNKAQRLGYRFEPIDYNRYVDDIAAIRRSTEVRQGRMPESYLKGPVEPCRNPPSKTTVHDYPYFGVLKEGRLVAYAGVLVAGELGMIEHILGHAEHQADGVVPLLVSGMAGVLVGGYPSVRYYGYGTWFGAGTTLRRFKRKFGFRPYRVRWVLG
;
A
#
# COMPACT_ATOMS: atom_id res chain seq x y z
N MET A 1 16.24 -15.28 -15.43
CA MET A 1 17.19 -15.25 -14.30
C MET A 1 17.99 -13.92 -14.23
N MET A 2 18.39 -13.32 -15.37
CA MET A 2 19.17 -12.06 -15.42
C MET A 2 18.54 -10.81 -14.74
N ALA A 3 17.21 -10.65 -14.74
CA ALA A 3 16.56 -9.44 -14.20
C ALA A 3 16.65 -9.28 -12.67
N TRP A 4 17.06 -10.32 -11.93
CA TRP A 4 17.18 -10.28 -10.46
C TRP A 4 18.44 -9.55 -9.98
N PHE A 5 19.48 -9.50 -10.82
CA PHE A 5 20.79 -8.98 -10.43
C PHE A 5 21.04 -7.52 -10.85
N ARG A 6 20.25 -6.99 -11.78
CA ARG A 6 20.37 -5.60 -12.28
C ARG A 6 19.13 -4.77 -11.93
N LEU A 7 18.79 -4.72 -10.64
CA LEU A 7 17.73 -3.82 -10.17
C LEU A 7 18.32 -2.44 -9.85
N PRO A 8 17.60 -1.34 -10.13
CA PRO A 8 17.98 -0.04 -9.59
C PRO A 8 18.03 -0.10 -8.06
N GLU A 9 19.05 0.51 -7.48
CA GLU A 9 19.26 0.55 -6.04
C GLU A 9 18.76 1.87 -5.46
N VAL A 10 18.11 1.81 -4.30
CA VAL A 10 17.69 2.98 -3.51
C VAL A 10 18.02 2.75 -2.04
N THR A 11 18.32 3.83 -1.33
CA THR A 11 18.38 3.83 0.13
C THR A 11 17.14 4.52 0.65
N ILE A 12 16.47 3.93 1.65
CA ILE A 12 15.26 4.47 2.25
C ILE A 12 15.49 4.61 3.75
N ASP A 13 15.43 5.86 4.23
CA ASP A 13 15.49 6.19 5.66
C ASP A 13 14.08 6.13 6.28
N LEU A 14 13.90 5.23 7.25
CA LEU A 14 12.65 5.10 8.01
C LEU A 14 12.51 6.19 9.09
N MET A 15 13.57 6.95 9.36
CA MET A 15 13.63 8.07 10.29
C MET A 15 13.14 7.71 11.71
N ALA A 16 13.42 6.52 12.21
CA ALA A 16 12.94 6.02 13.50
C ALA A 16 13.23 6.96 14.68
N ARG A 17 14.30 7.75 14.65
CA ARG A 17 14.59 8.80 15.65
C ARG A 17 13.46 9.83 15.79
N ARG A 18 12.72 10.10 14.71
CA ARG A 18 11.60 11.05 14.69
C ARG A 18 10.30 10.49 15.27
N THR A 19 10.23 9.19 15.57
CA THR A 19 9.07 8.64 16.30
C THR A 19 8.98 9.18 17.73
N ALA A 20 10.07 9.76 18.26
CA ALA A 20 10.07 10.40 19.58
C ALA A 20 9.08 11.59 19.68
N GLU A 21 8.72 12.18 18.54
CA GLU A 21 7.71 13.25 18.44
C GLU A 21 6.26 12.69 18.37
N ASN A 22 6.10 11.37 18.37
CA ASN A 22 4.83 10.68 18.13
C ASN A 22 4.43 9.75 19.29
N ASP A 23 3.34 9.01 19.14
CA ASP A 23 3.00 7.92 20.05
C ASP A 23 4.03 6.77 19.97
N CYS A 24 4.36 6.15 21.10
CA CYS A 24 5.35 5.07 21.16
C CYS A 24 4.96 3.84 20.34
N PHE A 25 3.66 3.66 20.06
CA PHE A 25 3.15 2.68 19.11
C PHE A 25 3.90 2.72 17.77
N TYR A 26 4.13 3.92 17.22
CA TYR A 26 4.76 4.08 15.92
C TYR A 26 6.23 3.67 15.92
N ARG A 27 6.92 3.80 17.06
CA ARG A 27 8.28 3.25 17.19
C ARG A 27 8.27 1.74 17.04
N GLY A 28 7.32 1.07 17.71
CA GLY A 28 7.15 -0.38 17.61
C GLY A 28 6.88 -0.83 16.17
N VAL A 29 5.98 -0.15 15.46
CA VAL A 29 5.65 -0.44 14.05
C VAL A 29 6.86 -0.29 13.13
N VAL A 30 7.65 0.78 13.29
CA VAL A 30 8.85 1.03 12.47
C VAL A 30 9.93 -0.02 12.74
N ASP A 31 10.18 -0.34 14.01
CA ASP A 31 11.16 -1.35 14.40
C ASP A 31 10.77 -2.74 13.91
N GLU A 32 9.48 -3.09 13.99
CA GLU A 32 8.94 -4.34 13.45
C GLU A 32 9.11 -4.40 11.93
N PHE A 33 8.70 -3.37 11.21
CA PHE A 33 8.88 -3.29 9.76
C PHE A 33 10.36 -3.43 9.37
N TYR A 34 11.27 -2.72 10.05
CA TYR A 34 12.70 -2.80 9.76
C TYR A 34 13.25 -4.21 9.98
N ARG A 35 12.85 -4.86 11.08
CA ARG A 35 13.24 -6.24 11.39
C ARG A 35 12.74 -7.19 10.30
N ASP A 36 11.49 -7.06 9.88
CA ASP A 36 10.90 -7.89 8.84
C ASP A 36 11.48 -7.62 7.45
N ALA A 37 11.84 -6.38 7.16
CA ALA A 37 12.46 -6.00 5.90
C ALA A 37 13.89 -6.54 5.77
N THR A 38 14.63 -6.57 6.87
CA THR A 38 16.06 -6.97 6.94
C THR A 38 16.28 -8.43 7.31
N ARG A 39 15.27 -9.15 7.82
CA ARG A 39 15.41 -10.58 8.14
C ARG A 39 15.86 -11.39 6.92
N PRO A 40 16.66 -12.46 7.09
CA PRO A 40 17.09 -13.32 5.99
C PRO A 40 15.91 -13.83 5.15
N HIS A 41 15.99 -13.71 3.83
CA HIS A 41 14.92 -14.16 2.94
C HIS A 41 14.80 -15.70 3.00
N PRO A 42 13.57 -16.27 3.12
CA PRO A 42 13.37 -17.71 3.35
C PRO A 42 14.06 -18.62 2.34
N LYS A 43 14.14 -18.18 1.07
CA LYS A 43 14.78 -18.92 -0.03
C LYS A 43 16.21 -18.47 -0.34
N LEU A 44 16.63 -17.30 0.16
CA LEU A 44 17.92 -16.66 -0.16
C LEU A 44 18.46 -16.02 1.12
N ARG A 45 18.99 -16.84 2.02
CA ARG A 45 19.33 -16.43 3.40
C ARG A 45 20.42 -15.35 3.55
N VAL A 46 20.98 -14.86 2.44
CA VAL A 46 22.04 -13.84 2.39
C VAL A 46 21.50 -12.44 2.04
N VAL A 47 20.20 -12.32 1.72
CA VAL A 47 19.54 -11.03 1.43
C VAL A 47 18.35 -10.82 2.35
N GLY A 48 18.03 -9.56 2.66
CA GLY A 48 16.84 -9.21 3.45
C GLY A 48 15.53 -9.58 2.74
N ALA A 49 14.48 -9.91 3.49
CA ALA A 49 13.20 -10.35 2.94
C ALA A 49 12.51 -9.29 2.08
N LEU A 50 12.74 -8.00 2.38
CA LEU A 50 12.34 -6.85 1.56
C LEU A 50 13.57 -6.08 1.04
N GLU A 51 14.68 -6.74 0.75
CA GLU A 51 15.83 -6.05 0.12
C GLU A 51 15.71 -6.05 -1.40
N ARG A 52 15.25 -7.16 -2.01
CA ARG A 52 15.28 -7.32 -3.47
C ARG A 52 13.89 -7.46 -4.08
N GLY A 53 13.69 -6.73 -5.17
CA GLY A 53 12.44 -6.74 -5.91
C GLY A 53 11.30 -6.07 -5.16
N VAL A 54 11.59 -5.11 -4.29
CA VAL A 54 10.54 -4.28 -3.67
C VAL A 54 9.87 -3.47 -4.76
N ALA A 55 8.55 -3.53 -4.85
CA ALA A 55 7.81 -2.80 -5.86
C ALA A 55 7.59 -1.36 -5.38
N LEU A 56 8.42 -0.43 -5.88
CA LEU A 56 8.37 0.98 -5.50
C LEU A 56 8.00 1.86 -6.69
N CYS A 57 7.33 2.96 -6.41
CA CYS A 57 7.14 4.10 -7.28
C CYS A 57 7.76 5.33 -6.59
N PRO A 58 8.82 5.94 -7.14
CA PRO A 58 9.23 7.26 -6.71
C PRO A 58 8.05 8.23 -6.87
N LEU A 59 7.71 8.94 -5.80
CA LEU A 59 6.60 9.87 -5.83
C LEU A 59 7.03 11.16 -6.52
N PRO A 60 6.26 11.67 -7.50
CA PRO A 60 6.51 12.98 -8.08
C PRO A 60 6.01 14.09 -7.15
N ALA A 61 6.34 15.33 -7.49
CA ALA A 61 5.98 16.49 -6.67
C ALA A 61 4.47 16.76 -6.56
N THR A 62 3.65 16.25 -7.49
CA THR A 62 2.20 16.49 -7.50
C THR A 62 1.41 15.24 -7.88
N HIS A 63 0.17 15.15 -7.39
CA HIS A 63 -0.74 14.07 -7.78
C HIS A 63 -1.05 14.10 -9.29
N MET A 64 -1.13 15.28 -9.90
CA MET A 64 -1.31 15.40 -11.34
C MET A 64 -0.13 14.80 -12.13
N ALA A 65 1.10 15.04 -11.69
CA ALA A 65 2.29 14.41 -12.29
C ALA A 65 2.26 12.88 -12.12
N TYR A 66 1.79 12.37 -10.99
CA TYR A 66 1.59 10.94 -10.78
C TYR A 66 0.58 10.36 -11.78
N LEU A 67 -0.61 10.98 -11.91
CA LEU A 67 -1.65 10.58 -12.86
C LEU A 67 -1.16 10.59 -14.31
N ALA A 68 -0.39 11.61 -14.69
CA ALA A 68 0.21 11.72 -16.03
C ALA A 68 1.21 10.59 -16.30
N GLY A 69 1.96 10.15 -15.28
CA GLY A 69 2.93 9.05 -15.37
C GLY A 69 2.32 7.64 -15.43
N LEU A 70 1.02 7.48 -15.17
CA LEU A 70 0.37 6.16 -15.23
C LEU A 70 0.35 5.59 -16.66
N GLU A 71 0.23 4.27 -16.80
CA GLU A 71 -0.08 3.70 -18.12
C GLU A 71 -1.50 4.08 -18.54
N PRO A 72 -1.81 4.21 -19.85
CA PRO A 72 -3.16 4.53 -20.33
C PRO A 72 -4.25 3.61 -19.77
N ALA A 73 -3.94 2.32 -19.58
CA ALA A 73 -4.87 1.37 -18.99
C ALA A 73 -5.16 1.65 -17.50
N GLY A 74 -4.18 2.15 -16.74
CA GLY A 74 -4.36 2.57 -15.36
C GLY A 74 -5.27 3.79 -15.27
N ARG A 75 -4.98 4.85 -16.05
CA ARG A 75 -5.81 6.06 -16.13
C ARG A 75 -7.25 5.76 -16.52
N ARG A 76 -7.47 4.91 -17.53
CA ARG A 76 -8.82 4.51 -17.95
C ARG A 76 -9.63 3.87 -16.83
N ASN A 77 -9.00 3.06 -15.98
CA ASN A 77 -9.68 2.44 -14.85
C ASN A 77 -10.06 3.47 -13.78
N VAL A 78 -9.16 4.41 -13.46
CA VAL A 78 -9.44 5.50 -12.51
C VAL A 78 -10.61 6.34 -13.02
N ASN A 79 -10.56 6.77 -14.28
CA ASN A 79 -11.61 7.57 -14.89
C ASN A 79 -12.93 6.79 -15.00
N LYS A 80 -12.89 5.48 -15.26
CA LYS A 80 -14.08 4.61 -15.25
C LYS A 80 -14.74 4.63 -13.87
N ALA A 81 -13.98 4.39 -12.81
CA ALA A 81 -14.52 4.39 -11.45
C ALA A 81 -15.14 5.74 -11.10
N GLN A 82 -14.45 6.85 -11.37
CA GLN A 82 -14.97 8.19 -11.11
C GLN A 82 -16.28 8.46 -11.89
N ARG A 83 -16.32 8.10 -13.19
CA ARG A 83 -17.53 8.26 -14.03
C ARG A 83 -18.72 7.42 -13.53
N LEU A 84 -18.45 6.27 -12.92
CA LEU A 84 -19.47 5.42 -12.30
C LEU A 84 -19.87 5.91 -10.90
N GLY A 85 -19.34 7.04 -10.44
CA GLY A 85 -19.72 7.68 -9.17
C GLY A 85 -19.01 7.11 -7.94
N TYR A 86 -17.93 6.34 -8.12
CA TYR A 86 -17.08 5.93 -7.01
C TYR A 86 -16.23 7.11 -6.54
N ARG A 87 -16.05 7.25 -5.22
CA ARG A 87 -15.26 8.32 -4.60
C ARG A 87 -14.17 7.76 -3.72
N PHE A 88 -12.97 8.32 -3.82
CA PHE A 88 -11.86 8.00 -2.93
C PHE A 88 -11.83 8.99 -1.75
N GLU A 89 -11.52 8.51 -0.55
CA GLU A 89 -11.30 9.34 0.64
C GLU A 89 -10.43 8.64 1.70
N PRO A 90 -9.75 9.40 2.58
CA PRO A 90 -9.30 8.89 3.88
C PRO A 90 -10.52 8.46 4.71
N ILE A 91 -10.42 7.34 5.42
CA ILE A 91 -11.52 6.79 6.21
C ILE A 91 -11.12 6.58 7.67
N ASP A 92 -12.09 6.72 8.56
CA ASP A 92 -12.04 6.14 9.90
C ASP A 92 -12.41 4.66 9.78
N TYR A 93 -11.41 3.79 9.92
CA TYR A 93 -11.57 2.33 9.81
C TYR A 93 -12.75 1.79 10.64
N ASN A 94 -12.93 2.32 11.84
CA ASN A 94 -13.90 1.81 12.81
C ASN A 94 -15.35 2.09 12.40
N ARG A 95 -15.58 3.08 11.52
CA ARG A 95 -16.92 3.35 10.97
C ARG A 95 -17.36 2.36 9.91
N TYR A 96 -16.44 1.60 9.34
CA TYR A 96 -16.68 0.73 8.20
C TYR A 96 -16.37 -0.74 8.46
N VAL A 97 -16.31 -1.17 9.73
CA VAL A 97 -15.99 -2.56 10.11
C VAL A 97 -16.90 -3.58 9.41
N ASP A 98 -18.20 -3.28 9.31
CA ASP A 98 -19.19 -4.14 8.64
C ASP A 98 -18.96 -4.23 7.13
N ASP A 99 -18.70 -3.09 6.48
CA ASP A 99 -18.41 -3.04 5.05
C ASP A 99 -17.07 -3.74 4.74
N ILE A 100 -16.05 -3.57 5.59
CA ILE A 100 -14.77 -4.30 5.50
C ILE A 100 -15.01 -5.80 5.62
N ALA A 101 -15.89 -6.24 6.52
CA ALA A 101 -16.24 -7.63 6.66
C ALA A 101 -16.95 -8.16 5.39
N ALA A 102 -17.83 -7.37 4.79
CA ALA A 102 -18.44 -7.69 3.49
C ALA A 102 -17.40 -7.80 2.37
N ILE A 103 -16.47 -6.85 2.27
CA ILE A 103 -15.35 -6.89 1.32
C ILE A 103 -14.54 -8.16 1.50
N ARG A 104 -14.14 -8.53 2.73
CA ARG A 104 -13.39 -9.77 2.99
C ARG A 104 -14.14 -11.00 2.50
N ARG A 105 -15.45 -11.09 2.77
CA ARG A 105 -16.32 -12.22 2.38
C ARG A 105 -16.68 -12.29 0.90
N SER A 106 -16.52 -11.20 0.14
CA SER A 106 -16.97 -11.12 -1.26
C SER A 106 -16.29 -12.09 -2.24
N THR A 107 -15.13 -12.67 -1.89
CA THR A 107 -14.48 -13.72 -2.68
C THR A 107 -13.53 -14.53 -1.83
N GLU A 108 -13.49 -15.85 -2.04
CA GLU A 108 -12.58 -16.76 -1.35
C GLU A 108 -11.17 -16.77 -1.97
N VAL A 109 -11.05 -16.32 -3.22
CA VAL A 109 -9.81 -16.36 -4.00
C VAL A 109 -9.42 -14.96 -4.46
N ARG A 110 -8.20 -14.55 -4.12
CA ARG A 110 -7.60 -13.26 -4.51
C ARG A 110 -6.25 -13.49 -5.19
N GLN A 111 -5.14 -13.42 -4.46
CA GLN A 111 -3.80 -13.84 -4.93
C GLN A 111 -3.52 -15.31 -4.56
N GLY A 112 -4.57 -16.13 -4.54
CA GLY A 112 -4.60 -17.45 -3.90
C GLY A 112 -5.81 -17.58 -2.98
N ARG A 113 -6.00 -18.78 -2.41
CA ARG A 113 -7.05 -19.05 -1.42
C ARG A 113 -6.69 -18.34 -0.12
N MET A 114 -7.63 -17.56 0.41
CA MET A 114 -7.46 -16.88 1.69
C MET A 114 -7.78 -17.83 2.85
N PRO A 115 -7.16 -17.65 4.05
CA PRO A 115 -7.52 -18.41 5.23
C PRO A 115 -9.00 -18.22 5.60
N GLU A 116 -9.69 -19.28 5.98
CA GLU A 116 -11.11 -19.20 6.34
C GLU A 116 -11.34 -18.26 7.54
N SER A 117 -10.43 -18.27 8.51
CA SER A 117 -10.45 -17.33 9.64
C SER A 117 -10.36 -15.87 9.20
N TYR A 118 -9.69 -15.57 8.08
CA TYR A 118 -9.62 -14.21 7.54
C TYR A 118 -10.92 -13.82 6.82
N LEU A 119 -11.52 -14.75 6.09
CA LEU A 119 -12.75 -14.52 5.33
C LEU A 119 -13.98 -14.42 6.22
N LYS A 120 -14.09 -15.32 7.21
CA LYS A 120 -15.29 -15.49 8.04
C LYS A 120 -15.13 -15.01 9.48
N GLY A 121 -13.89 -14.74 9.92
CA GLY A 121 -13.63 -14.24 11.26
C GLY A 121 -14.09 -12.78 11.44
N PRO A 122 -14.16 -12.33 12.71
CA PRO A 122 -14.52 -10.96 13.02
C PRO A 122 -13.49 -9.98 12.44
N VAL A 123 -13.96 -8.80 12.04
CA VAL A 123 -13.08 -7.67 11.72
C VAL A 123 -12.87 -6.91 13.01
N GLU A 124 -11.67 -7.02 13.55
CA GLU A 124 -11.32 -6.31 14.79
C GLU A 124 -11.22 -4.79 14.54
N PRO A 125 -11.79 -3.96 15.43
CA PRO A 125 -11.59 -2.51 15.37
C PRO A 125 -10.11 -2.14 15.42
N CYS A 126 -9.75 -1.10 14.67
CA CYS A 126 -8.44 -0.48 14.75
C CYS A 126 -8.31 0.24 16.11
N ARG A 127 -7.24 -0.10 16.84
CA ARG A 127 -6.89 0.51 18.13
C ARG A 127 -5.58 1.29 18.07
N ASN A 128 -5.08 1.55 16.87
CA ASN A 128 -3.87 2.34 16.69
C ASN A 128 -4.14 3.76 17.22
N PRO A 129 -3.26 4.33 18.05
CA PRO A 129 -3.38 5.73 18.45
C PRO A 129 -3.24 6.63 17.22
N PRO A 130 -3.89 7.80 17.19
CA PRO A 130 -3.72 8.75 16.08
C PRO A 130 -2.28 9.27 16.05
N SER A 131 -1.75 9.46 14.84
CA SER A 131 -0.45 10.08 14.68
C SER A 131 -0.47 11.55 15.04
N LYS A 132 0.61 12.02 15.65
CA LYS A 132 0.87 13.44 15.93
C LYS A 132 1.75 14.10 14.87
N THR A 133 2.25 13.33 13.91
CA THR A 133 3.23 13.79 12.91
C THR A 133 2.88 13.29 11.52
N THR A 134 3.51 13.85 10.50
CA THR A 134 3.40 13.38 9.11
C THR A 134 4.60 12.53 8.68
N VAL A 135 5.43 12.07 9.63
CA VAL A 135 6.63 11.25 9.34
C VAL A 135 6.36 9.77 9.59
N HIS A 136 5.57 9.47 10.61
CA HIS A 136 5.13 8.11 10.93
C HIS A 136 3.63 8.11 11.11
N ASP A 137 2.93 7.26 10.38
CA ASP A 137 1.48 7.16 10.45
C ASP A 137 1.01 5.80 9.93
N TYR A 138 -0.26 5.48 10.19
CA TYR A 138 -0.93 4.31 9.64
C TYR A 138 -2.33 4.68 9.15
N PRO A 139 -2.46 5.53 8.11
CA PRO A 139 -3.77 5.95 7.61
C PRO A 139 -4.49 4.82 6.87
N TYR A 140 -5.82 4.87 6.95
CA TYR A 140 -6.71 4.03 6.17
C TYR A 140 -7.42 4.84 5.10
N PHE A 141 -7.61 4.21 3.95
CA PHE A 141 -8.24 4.82 2.79
C PHE A 141 -9.34 3.92 2.25
N GLY A 142 -10.36 4.55 1.67
CA GLY A 142 -11.52 3.89 1.13
C GLY A 142 -11.88 4.35 -0.27
N VAL A 143 -12.59 3.48 -0.99
CA VAL A 143 -13.42 3.87 -2.13
C VAL A 143 -14.86 3.59 -1.77
N LEU A 144 -15.71 4.61 -1.87
CA LEU A 144 -17.12 4.55 -1.55
C LEU A 144 -17.98 4.58 -2.80
N LYS A 145 -19.14 3.91 -2.70
CA LYS A 145 -20.24 3.98 -3.65
C LYS A 145 -21.53 4.11 -2.85
N GLU A 146 -22.28 5.20 -3.08
CA GLU A 146 -23.58 5.41 -2.42
C GLU A 146 -23.52 5.31 -0.88
N GLY A 147 -22.43 5.82 -0.30
CA GLY A 147 -22.21 5.83 1.15
C GLY A 147 -21.65 4.54 1.74
N ARG A 148 -21.47 3.48 0.94
CA ARG A 148 -20.90 2.20 1.37
C ARG A 148 -19.45 2.06 0.93
N LEU A 149 -18.61 1.50 1.79
CA LEU A 149 -17.22 1.20 1.47
C LEU A 149 -17.14 -0.06 0.60
N VAL A 150 -16.53 0.06 -0.58
CA VAL A 150 -16.42 -1.04 -1.56
C VAL A 150 -14.98 -1.45 -1.85
N ALA A 151 -14.00 -0.66 -1.42
CA ALA A 151 -12.59 -1.05 -1.37
C ALA A 151 -11.88 -0.29 -0.26
N TYR A 152 -10.85 -0.88 0.33
CA TYR A 152 -10.09 -0.24 1.39
C TYR A 152 -8.62 -0.66 1.38
N ALA A 153 -7.77 0.19 1.95
CA ALA A 153 -6.37 -0.08 2.14
C ALA A 153 -5.83 0.60 3.41
N GLY A 154 -4.82 -0.02 4.02
CA GLY A 154 -3.99 0.60 5.04
C GLY A 154 -2.58 0.85 4.49
N VAL A 155 -2.00 1.98 4.85
CA VAL A 155 -0.66 2.36 4.44
C VAL A 155 0.20 2.57 5.67
N LEU A 156 1.34 1.90 5.75
CA LEU A 156 2.40 2.26 6.67
C LEU A 156 3.13 3.47 6.11
N VAL A 157 3.13 4.59 6.84
CA VAL A 157 4.03 5.71 6.58
C VAL A 157 5.18 5.65 7.57
N ALA A 158 6.41 5.60 7.05
CA ALA A 158 7.64 5.57 7.85
C ALA A 158 8.77 6.30 7.13
N GLY A 159 9.02 7.54 7.54
CA GLY A 159 10.08 8.37 6.97
C GLY A 159 9.88 8.58 5.47
N GLU A 160 10.80 8.03 4.67
CA GLU A 160 10.78 8.13 3.21
C GLU A 160 9.85 7.14 2.51
N LEU A 161 9.21 6.23 3.26
CA LEU A 161 8.37 5.16 2.75
C LEU A 161 6.88 5.39 3.05
N GLY A 162 6.03 5.20 2.03
CA GLY A 162 4.61 4.90 2.20
C GLY A 162 4.33 3.52 1.62
N MET A 163 4.14 2.48 2.44
CA MET A 163 3.95 1.09 2.01
C MET A 163 2.47 0.69 2.10
N ILE A 164 1.89 0.21 1.01
CA ILE A 164 0.58 -0.46 1.05
C ILE A 164 0.75 -1.79 1.78
N GLU A 165 0.18 -1.90 2.98
CA GLU A 165 0.24 -3.11 3.81
C GLU A 165 -0.87 -4.09 3.43
N HIS A 166 -2.08 -3.59 3.24
CA HIS A 166 -3.20 -4.38 2.74
C HIS A 166 -4.08 -3.53 1.84
N ILE A 167 -4.64 -4.17 0.81
CA ILE A 167 -5.54 -3.52 -0.15
C ILE A 167 -6.53 -4.53 -0.70
N LEU A 168 -7.82 -4.26 -0.52
CA LEU A 168 -8.90 -5.14 -0.96
C LEU A 168 -10.00 -4.33 -1.64
N GLY A 169 -10.56 -4.91 -2.69
CA GLY A 169 -11.81 -4.47 -3.30
C GLY A 169 -12.87 -5.56 -3.18
N HIS A 170 -14.14 -5.14 -3.09
CA HIS A 170 -15.29 -6.03 -3.17
C HIS A 170 -15.35 -6.65 -4.57
N ALA A 171 -15.61 -7.96 -4.65
CA ALA A 171 -15.55 -8.71 -5.91
C ALA A 171 -16.47 -8.13 -7.00
N GLU A 172 -17.69 -7.76 -6.64
CA GLU A 172 -18.68 -7.19 -7.57
C GLU A 172 -18.26 -5.82 -8.14
N HIS A 173 -17.47 -5.06 -7.41
CA HIS A 173 -17.02 -3.72 -7.81
C HIS A 173 -15.62 -3.74 -8.46
N GLN A 174 -14.95 -4.89 -8.46
CA GLN A 174 -13.55 -5.01 -8.91
C GLN A 174 -13.38 -4.61 -10.40
N ALA A 175 -14.35 -4.97 -11.23
CA ALA A 175 -14.35 -4.67 -12.66
C ALA A 175 -14.51 -3.16 -12.96
N ASP A 176 -14.96 -2.37 -11.99
CA ASP A 176 -15.20 -0.94 -12.15
C ASP A 176 -13.99 -0.07 -11.87
N GLY A 177 -12.89 -0.67 -11.40
CA GLY A 177 -11.66 0.04 -11.15
C GLY A 177 -11.55 0.63 -9.74
N VAL A 178 -12.25 0.06 -8.76
CA VAL A 178 -12.17 0.52 -7.35
C VAL A 178 -10.74 0.43 -6.79
N VAL A 179 -10.01 -0.66 -7.06
CA VAL A 179 -8.60 -0.80 -6.62
C VAL A 179 -7.66 0.17 -7.37
N PRO A 180 -7.75 0.33 -8.71
CA PRO A 180 -7.11 1.43 -9.44
C PRO A 180 -7.33 2.82 -8.82
N LEU A 181 -8.58 3.17 -8.52
CA LEU A 181 -8.92 4.46 -7.92
C LEU A 181 -8.29 4.60 -6.53
N LEU A 182 -8.36 3.55 -5.71
CA LEU A 182 -7.78 3.50 -4.38
C LEU A 182 -6.26 3.69 -4.41
N VAL A 183 -5.53 2.95 -5.25
CA VAL A 183 -4.07 3.07 -5.38
C VAL A 183 -3.66 4.48 -5.81
N SER A 184 -4.39 5.07 -6.75
CA SER A 184 -4.11 6.41 -7.24
C SER A 184 -4.43 7.50 -6.23
N GLY A 185 -5.56 7.39 -5.54
CA GLY A 185 -5.96 8.34 -4.50
C GLY A 185 -4.96 8.36 -3.35
N MET A 186 -4.50 7.18 -2.90
CA MET A 186 -3.46 7.07 -1.88
C MET A 186 -2.17 7.79 -2.28
N ALA A 187 -1.73 7.65 -3.54
CA ALA A 187 -0.57 8.39 -4.03
C ALA A 187 -0.79 9.91 -3.94
N GLY A 188 -2.00 10.39 -4.24
CA GLY A 188 -2.35 11.80 -4.09
C GLY A 188 -2.26 12.30 -2.64
N VAL A 189 -2.72 11.49 -1.68
CA VAL A 189 -2.60 11.83 -0.25
C VAL A 189 -1.14 11.80 0.20
N LEU A 190 -0.35 10.80 -0.20
CA LEU A 190 1.07 10.72 0.15
C LEU A 190 1.84 11.94 -0.35
N VAL A 191 1.63 12.34 -1.60
CA VAL A 191 2.28 13.52 -2.20
C VAL A 191 1.87 14.83 -1.50
N GLY A 192 0.60 14.98 -1.13
CA GLY A 192 0.09 16.23 -0.56
C GLY A 192 0.25 16.35 0.96
N GLY A 193 0.25 15.23 1.68
CA GLY A 193 0.15 15.20 3.15
C GLY A 193 1.38 14.69 3.89
N TYR A 194 2.30 13.99 3.20
CA TYR A 194 3.44 13.32 3.84
C TYR A 194 4.76 13.73 3.17
N PRO A 195 5.30 14.93 3.48
CA PRO A 195 6.41 15.54 2.74
C PRO A 195 7.74 14.78 2.84
N SER A 196 7.90 13.92 3.85
CA SER A 196 9.08 13.05 3.97
C SER A 196 9.03 11.85 3.02
N VAL A 197 7.84 11.41 2.58
CA VAL A 197 7.68 10.21 1.77
C VAL A 197 8.19 10.46 0.35
N ARG A 198 9.18 9.67 -0.06
CA ARG A 198 9.76 9.69 -1.41
C ARG A 198 9.35 8.49 -2.25
N TYR A 199 9.05 7.37 -1.60
CA TYR A 199 8.77 6.10 -2.26
C TYR A 199 7.42 5.54 -1.81
N TYR A 200 6.55 5.34 -2.79
CA TYR A 200 5.29 4.62 -2.61
C TYR A 200 5.52 3.14 -2.92
N GLY A 201 5.32 2.27 -1.93
CA GLY A 201 5.59 0.85 -1.99
C GLY A 201 4.33 0.00 -2.10
N TYR A 202 4.43 -1.12 -2.82
CA TYR A 202 3.37 -2.12 -2.88
C TYR A 202 3.95 -3.53 -2.84
N GLY A 203 4.45 -3.94 -1.68
CA GLY A 203 5.01 -5.26 -1.43
C GLY A 203 6.13 -5.64 -2.42
N THR A 204 6.26 -6.93 -2.74
CA THR A 204 7.32 -7.43 -3.64
C THR A 204 6.84 -7.66 -5.07
N TRP A 205 7.75 -7.50 -6.02
CA TRP A 205 7.52 -7.71 -7.46
C TRP A 205 7.60 -9.18 -7.84
N PHE A 206 8.60 -9.91 -7.34
CA PHE A 206 8.84 -11.30 -7.74
C PHE A 206 7.97 -12.31 -7.00
N GLY A 207 7.40 -11.95 -5.85
CA GLY A 207 6.34 -12.73 -5.19
C GLY A 207 4.98 -12.61 -5.88
N ALA A 208 4.82 -11.67 -6.81
CA ALA A 208 3.56 -11.40 -7.49
C ALA A 208 3.37 -12.23 -8.76
N GLY A 209 2.13 -12.72 -8.96
CA GLY A 209 1.70 -13.34 -10.23
C GLY A 209 1.86 -12.39 -11.43
N THR A 210 1.77 -12.92 -12.64
CA THR A 210 1.90 -12.14 -13.90
C THR A 210 0.88 -10.99 -13.97
N THR A 211 -0.37 -11.26 -13.60
CA THR A 211 -1.45 -10.26 -13.55
C THR A 211 -1.17 -9.15 -12.56
N LEU A 212 -0.72 -9.48 -11.34
CA LEU A 212 -0.41 -8.48 -10.33
C LEU A 212 0.83 -7.64 -10.70
N ARG A 213 1.85 -8.23 -11.35
CA ARG A 213 2.97 -7.46 -11.89
C ARG A 213 2.54 -6.48 -12.98
N ARG A 214 1.63 -6.89 -13.88
CA ARG A 214 1.03 -5.99 -14.88
C ARG A 214 0.23 -4.88 -14.22
N PHE A 215 -0.53 -5.19 -13.16
CA PHE A 215 -1.23 -4.20 -12.37
C PHE A 215 -0.24 -3.18 -11.78
N LYS A 216 0.75 -3.63 -11.01
CA LYS A 216 1.79 -2.77 -10.39
C LYS A 216 2.45 -1.87 -11.42
N ARG A 217 2.77 -2.40 -12.61
CA ARG A 217 3.38 -1.63 -13.69
C ARG A 217 2.54 -0.42 -14.12
N LYS A 218 1.22 -0.62 -14.27
CA LYS A 218 0.27 0.43 -14.68
C LYS A 218 0.27 1.64 -13.76
N PHE A 219 0.62 1.42 -12.49
CA PHE A 219 0.61 2.43 -11.43
C PHE A 219 2.01 2.96 -11.07
N GLY A 220 2.99 2.78 -11.97
CA GLY A 220 4.34 3.31 -11.81
C GLY A 220 5.28 2.44 -10.96
N PHE A 221 4.78 1.42 -10.29
CA PHE A 221 5.64 0.53 -9.49
C PHE A 221 6.60 -0.26 -10.38
N ARG A 222 7.86 -0.35 -9.96
CA ARG A 222 8.94 -1.13 -10.58
C ARG A 222 9.72 -1.86 -9.49
N PRO A 223 10.41 -2.98 -9.81
CA PRO A 223 11.24 -3.66 -8.82
C PRO A 223 12.53 -2.87 -8.55
N TYR A 224 12.84 -2.68 -7.27
CA TYR A 224 14.08 -2.07 -6.79
C TYR A 224 14.85 -3.04 -5.88
N ARG A 225 16.14 -2.77 -5.74
CA ARG A 225 16.92 -3.21 -4.58
C ARG A 225 16.92 -2.07 -3.56
N VAL A 226 16.60 -2.37 -2.31
CA VAL A 226 16.44 -1.39 -1.25
C VAL A 226 17.46 -1.64 -0.15
N ARG A 227 18.17 -0.60 0.23
CA ARG A 227 18.93 -0.53 1.47
C ARG A 227 18.10 0.21 2.51
N TRP A 228 17.71 -0.49 3.56
CA TRP A 228 16.94 0.09 4.66
C TRP A 228 17.87 0.76 5.68
N VAL A 229 17.57 2.00 6.02
CA VAL A 229 18.20 2.74 7.12
C VAL A 229 17.14 2.94 8.18
N LEU A 230 17.42 2.50 9.41
CA LEU A 230 16.46 2.66 10.50
C LEU A 230 16.27 4.14 10.86
N GLY A 231 17.37 4.92 10.84
CA GLY A 231 17.34 6.37 10.93
C GLY A 231 17.28 6.91 12.33
#